data_AF-A0A7I7MKN6-F1
#
_entry.id   AF-A0A7I7MKN6-F1
#
_cell.length_a   1.000
_cell.length_b   1.000
_cell.length_c   1.000
_cell.angle_alpha   90.00
_cell.angle_beta   90.00
_cell.angle_gamma   90.00
#
_symmetry.space_group_name_H-M   'P 1'
#
loop_
_entity.id
_entity.type
_entity.pdbx_description
1 polymer ?
#
loop_
_entity_poly.entity_id
_entity_poly.type
_entity_poly.pdbx_seq_one_letter_code
_entity_poly.pdbx_strand_id
1 'polypeptide(L)'
;MGGVSVCKSLNALPSDWRQFVAGVTTFGDPCMPAEGSLLGNDDGEGISKTPQPEWVRDRYWSYSVTGDWYPRARGLLFVLYEILAKAELTVDFAAFLIRMLVTLPGRILTGEADAGDDPVDQNLHGVLRPLAGAITTGNDNVIGAFLNPFQTLFALRSVIWLIFDAVKFVATQAHGMYADPRFALWGGMTAVDHATSVIRRTAPQGCTLFLLPGTWSNWDQLFQFDVAARLQGA
;
A
#
# COMPACT_ATOMS: atom_id res chain seq x y z
N MET A 1 -4.68 -1.97 2.00
CA MET A 1 -5.48 -3.08 1.43
C MET A 1 -6.99 -2.79 1.41
N GLY A 2 -7.60 -2.23 2.47
CA GLY A 2 -9.04 -1.89 2.45
C GLY A 2 -9.45 -0.98 1.28
N GLY A 3 -8.62 0.01 0.93
CA GLY A 3 -8.85 0.85 -0.26
C GLY A 3 -8.88 0.10 -1.60
N VAL A 4 -8.14 -1.01 -1.72
CA VAL A 4 -8.20 -1.91 -2.89
C VAL A 4 -9.52 -2.68 -2.92
N SER A 5 -9.99 -3.14 -1.76
CA SER A 5 -11.32 -3.77 -1.63
C SER A 5 -12.42 -2.78 -2.05
N VAL A 6 -12.34 -1.53 -1.59
CA VAL A 6 -13.24 -0.43 -2.00
C VAL A 6 -13.19 -0.25 -3.52
N CYS A 7 -12.00 -0.12 -4.11
CA CYS A 7 -11.83 0.06 -5.55
C CYS A 7 -12.46 -1.08 -6.36
N LYS A 8 -12.24 -2.33 -5.95
CA LYS A 8 -12.86 -3.51 -6.58
C LYS A 8 -14.39 -3.47 -6.46
N SER A 9 -14.92 -3.18 -5.27
CA SER A 9 -16.37 -3.09 -5.04
C SER A 9 -17.02 -1.98 -5.86
N LEU A 10 -16.41 -0.80 -5.95
CA LEU A 10 -16.91 0.32 -6.72
C LEU A 10 -16.85 0.06 -8.24
N ASN A 11 -15.79 -0.58 -8.74
CA ASN A 11 -15.70 -0.98 -10.14
C ASN A 11 -16.75 -2.03 -10.52
N ALA A 12 -17.09 -2.93 -9.59
CA ALA A 12 -18.13 -3.93 -9.78
C ALA A 12 -19.56 -3.39 -9.57
N LEU A 13 -19.72 -2.16 -9.05
CA LEU A 13 -21.03 -1.62 -8.72
C LEU A 13 -21.81 -1.24 -10.00
N PRO A 14 -23.03 -1.79 -10.20
CA PRO A 14 -23.86 -1.45 -11.34
C PRO A 14 -24.17 0.06 -11.39
N SER A 15 -24.26 0.63 -12.59
CA SER A 15 -24.50 2.07 -12.79
C SER A 15 -25.72 2.59 -12.03
N ASP A 16 -26.80 1.82 -12.01
CA ASP A 16 -28.09 2.21 -11.44
C ASP A 16 -28.02 2.34 -9.91
N TRP A 17 -26.99 1.75 -9.28
CA TRP A 17 -26.76 1.80 -7.84
C TRP A 17 -25.81 2.92 -7.42
N ARG A 18 -25.02 3.47 -8.35
CA ARG A 18 -23.98 4.48 -8.06
C ARG A 18 -24.55 5.73 -7.41
N GLN A 19 -25.78 6.12 -7.79
CA GLN A 19 -26.49 7.27 -7.23
C GLN A 19 -26.75 7.16 -5.72
N PHE A 20 -26.77 5.94 -5.16
CA PHE A 20 -26.96 5.72 -3.72
C PHE A 20 -25.67 5.81 -2.91
N VAL A 21 -24.51 5.92 -3.58
CA VAL A 21 -23.23 6.12 -2.91
C VAL A 21 -23.11 7.59 -2.51
N ALA A 22 -23.32 7.87 -1.23
CA ALA A 22 -23.23 9.22 -0.68
C ALA A 22 -21.77 9.70 -0.53
N GLY A 23 -20.83 8.78 -0.36
CA GLY A 23 -19.41 9.12 -0.20
C GLY A 23 -18.53 7.89 -0.05
N VAL A 24 -17.23 8.09 -0.28
CA VAL A 24 -16.19 7.08 -0.11
C VAL A 24 -15.11 7.65 0.79
N THR A 25 -14.73 6.90 1.82
CA THR A 25 -13.64 7.26 2.73
C THR A 25 -12.62 6.15 2.83
N THR A 26 -11.34 6.50 2.65
CA THR A 26 -10.23 5.55 2.75
C THR A 26 -9.07 6.15 3.56
N PHE A 27 -8.25 5.29 4.16
CA PHE A 27 -7.06 5.66 4.93
C PHE A 27 -5.87 4.90 4.35
N GLY A 28 -4.78 5.61 4.02
CA GLY A 28 -3.60 4.99 3.44
C GLY A 28 -3.90 4.23 2.15
N ASP A 29 -4.68 4.83 1.25
CA ASP A 29 -5.30 4.14 0.12
C ASP A 29 -4.30 3.76 -0.98
N PRO A 30 -4.04 2.45 -1.25
CA PRO A 30 -3.22 2.03 -2.38
C PRO A 30 -3.80 2.40 -3.74
N CYS A 31 -5.08 2.76 -3.81
CA CYS A 31 -5.83 3.14 -5.01
C CYS A 31 -6.06 4.66 -5.09
N MET A 32 -5.31 5.47 -4.34
CA MET A 32 -5.37 6.93 -4.48
C MET A 32 -5.10 7.37 -5.93
N PRO A 33 -5.97 8.18 -6.56
CA PRO A 33 -5.68 8.81 -7.85
C PRO A 33 -4.48 9.76 -7.77
N ALA A 34 -3.79 10.01 -8.89
CA ALA A 34 -2.64 10.91 -8.93
C ALA A 34 -3.01 12.38 -8.65
N GLU A 35 -4.25 12.76 -8.92
CA GLU A 35 -4.81 14.06 -8.53
C GLU A 35 -5.24 14.12 -7.05
N GLY A 36 -5.09 13.04 -6.29
CA GLY A 36 -5.46 12.97 -4.88
C GLY A 36 -6.96 12.76 -4.63
N SER A 37 -7.47 13.43 -3.59
CA SER A 37 -8.88 13.34 -3.17
C SER A 37 -9.43 14.72 -2.80
N LEU A 38 -10.67 14.80 -2.32
CA LEU A 38 -11.25 16.06 -1.84
C LEU A 38 -10.52 16.66 -0.62
N LEU A 39 -9.53 15.95 -0.05
CA LEU A 39 -8.66 16.45 1.00
C LEU A 39 -7.40 17.16 0.48
N GLY A 40 -7.20 17.19 -0.84
CA GLY A 40 -6.07 17.85 -1.50
C GLY A 40 -5.27 16.90 -2.39
N ASN A 41 -4.28 17.48 -3.06
CA ASN A 41 -3.37 16.78 -3.95
C ASN A 41 -2.10 16.45 -3.17
N ASP A 42 -1.96 15.19 -2.79
CA ASP A 42 -0.71 14.69 -2.25
C ASP A 42 0.27 14.38 -3.38
N ASP A 43 1.55 14.74 -3.22
CA ASP A 43 2.58 14.32 -4.17
C ASP A 43 2.64 12.78 -4.27
N GLY A 44 2.50 12.27 -5.49
CA GLY A 44 2.54 10.84 -5.81
C GLY A 44 1.17 10.29 -6.25
N GLU A 45 1.04 8.97 -6.24
CA GLU A 45 -0.23 8.29 -6.49
C GLU A 45 -0.32 6.97 -5.70
N GLY A 46 -1.48 6.34 -5.71
CA GLY A 46 -1.70 5.05 -5.09
C GLY A 46 -0.75 3.98 -5.62
N ILE A 47 -0.07 3.28 -4.72
CA ILE A 47 0.96 2.28 -5.02
C ILE A 47 0.44 1.10 -5.89
N SER A 48 -0.87 0.91 -5.94
CA SER A 48 -1.49 -0.15 -6.76
C SER A 48 -1.56 0.18 -8.24
N LYS A 49 -1.32 1.45 -8.64
CA LYS A 49 -1.53 1.95 -10.02
C LYS A 49 -2.95 1.68 -10.56
N THR A 50 -3.91 1.42 -9.68
CA THR A 50 -5.31 1.16 -10.01
C THR A 50 -6.17 2.16 -9.24
N PRO A 51 -6.37 3.38 -9.77
CA PRO A 51 -7.03 4.45 -9.04
C PRO A 51 -8.50 4.13 -8.77
N GLN A 52 -9.06 4.75 -7.73
CA GLN A 52 -10.51 4.72 -7.50
C GLN A 52 -11.27 5.21 -8.76
N PRO A 53 -12.47 4.65 -9.04
CA PRO A 53 -13.22 4.99 -10.25
C PRO A 53 -13.54 6.49 -10.36
N GLU A 54 -13.48 7.03 -11.58
CA GLU A 54 -13.75 8.45 -11.83
C GLU A 54 -15.08 8.96 -11.28
N TRP A 55 -16.11 8.12 -11.35
CA TRP A 55 -17.48 8.48 -10.98
C TRP A 55 -17.68 8.73 -9.47
N VAL A 56 -16.73 8.34 -8.60
CA VAL A 56 -16.79 8.66 -7.15
C VAL A 56 -15.91 9.84 -6.75
N ARG A 57 -15.09 10.39 -7.65
CA ARG A 57 -14.08 11.40 -7.29
C ARG A 57 -14.69 12.67 -6.68
N ASP A 58 -15.93 13.00 -7.05
CA ASP A 58 -16.70 14.13 -6.52
C ASP A 58 -17.19 13.96 -5.06
N ARG A 59 -17.00 12.77 -4.48
CA ARG A 59 -17.45 12.38 -3.14
C ARG A 59 -16.46 11.44 -2.45
N TYR A 60 -15.18 11.60 -2.76
CA TYR A 60 -14.09 10.75 -2.31
C TYR A 60 -13.14 11.51 -1.39
N TRP A 61 -13.04 11.05 -0.14
CA TRP A 61 -12.12 11.59 0.87
C TRP A 61 -11.13 10.52 1.27
N SER A 62 -9.87 10.68 0.88
CA SER A 62 -8.84 9.71 1.18
C SER A 62 -7.73 10.34 1.98
N TYR A 63 -7.54 9.82 3.17
CA TYR A 63 -6.60 10.32 4.14
C TYR A 63 -5.23 9.72 3.85
N SER A 64 -4.25 10.59 3.67
CA SER A 64 -2.85 10.25 3.57
C SER A 64 -2.05 11.02 4.62
N VAL A 65 -0.93 10.47 5.06
CA VAL A 65 0.05 11.20 5.88
C VAL A 65 1.43 11.09 5.24
N THR A 66 2.27 12.10 5.45
CA THR A 66 3.66 12.05 5.00
C THR A 66 4.36 10.85 5.64
N GLY A 67 4.99 10.03 4.81
CA GLY A 67 5.63 8.78 5.24
C GLY A 67 4.75 7.54 5.11
N ASP A 68 3.45 7.68 4.82
CA ASP A 68 2.64 6.58 4.29
C ASP A 68 2.77 6.56 2.76
N TRP A 69 3.37 5.50 2.25
CA TRP A 69 3.72 5.34 0.84
C TRP A 69 2.59 4.69 0.03
N TYR A 70 1.60 4.06 0.68
CA TYR A 70 0.50 3.45 -0.05
C TYR A 70 -0.29 4.46 -0.90
N PRO A 71 -0.70 5.62 -0.39
CA PRO A 71 -1.39 6.65 -1.19
C PRO A 71 -0.47 7.60 -1.95
N ARG A 72 0.85 7.52 -1.74
CA ARG A 72 1.84 8.53 -2.18
C ARG A 72 3.08 7.90 -2.80
N ALA A 73 2.90 6.78 -3.50
CA ALA A 73 4.00 6.05 -4.10
C ALA A 73 4.61 6.80 -5.29
N ARG A 74 5.92 6.58 -5.47
CA ARG A 74 6.74 7.10 -6.56
C ARG A 74 7.95 6.17 -6.78
N GLY A 75 8.59 6.28 -7.94
CA GLY A 75 9.81 5.52 -8.24
C GLY A 75 9.65 4.01 -8.05
N LEU A 76 10.59 3.37 -7.37
CA LEU A 76 10.62 1.92 -7.17
C LEU A 76 9.57 1.38 -6.19
N LEU A 77 8.80 2.24 -5.52
CA LEU A 77 7.78 1.82 -4.56
C LEU A 77 6.67 0.97 -5.20
N PHE A 78 6.34 1.21 -6.47
CA PHE A 78 5.33 0.41 -7.18
C PHE A 78 5.73 -1.07 -7.30
N VAL A 79 7.02 -1.36 -7.50
CA VAL A 79 7.53 -2.74 -7.59
C VAL A 79 7.49 -3.43 -6.23
N LEU A 80 7.76 -2.68 -5.15
CA LEU A 80 7.65 -3.20 -3.80
C LEU A 80 6.22 -3.67 -3.49
N TYR A 81 5.19 -2.95 -3.95
CA TYR A 81 3.81 -3.37 -3.73
C TYR A 81 3.42 -4.66 -4.45
N GLU A 82 3.88 -4.88 -5.68
CA GLU A 82 3.64 -6.15 -6.37
C GLU A 82 4.26 -7.34 -5.62
N ILE A 83 5.45 -7.14 -5.04
CA ILE A 83 6.10 -8.13 -4.17
C ILE A 83 5.23 -8.40 -2.93
N LEU A 84 4.77 -7.35 -2.25
CA LEU A 84 3.95 -7.47 -1.05
C LEU A 84 2.60 -8.14 -1.34
N ALA A 85 1.95 -7.80 -2.44
CA ALA A 85 0.68 -8.38 -2.86
C ALA A 85 0.80 -9.87 -3.21
N LYS A 86 1.99 -10.31 -3.62
CA LYS A 86 2.27 -11.71 -3.97
C LYS A 86 2.87 -12.52 -2.82
N ALA A 87 3.23 -11.89 -1.69
CA ALA A 87 3.95 -12.53 -0.57
C ALA A 87 3.18 -13.64 0.18
N GLU A 88 1.98 -14.02 -0.28
CA GLU A 88 1.43 -15.33 0.04
C GLU A 88 2.44 -16.39 -0.45
N LEU A 89 3.12 -17.06 0.49
CA LEU A 89 4.23 -18.01 0.25
C LEU A 89 3.81 -19.15 -0.67
N THR A 90 3.82 -18.89 -1.98
CA THR A 90 3.39 -19.75 -3.06
C THR A 90 4.55 -19.97 -4.03
N VAL A 91 4.48 -21.05 -4.80
CA VAL A 91 5.44 -21.29 -5.89
C VAL A 91 5.40 -20.13 -6.90
N ASP A 92 4.23 -19.55 -7.13
CA ASP A 92 4.04 -18.38 -7.99
C ASP A 92 4.73 -17.13 -7.43
N PHE A 93 4.75 -16.95 -6.11
CA PHE A 93 5.51 -15.87 -5.47
C PHE A 93 7.01 -16.03 -5.66
N ALA A 94 7.55 -17.24 -5.47
CA ALA A 94 8.96 -17.52 -5.69
C ALA A 94 9.37 -17.27 -7.16
N ALA A 95 8.54 -17.71 -8.11
CA ALA A 95 8.75 -17.45 -9.53
C ALA A 95 8.65 -15.95 -9.88
N PHE A 96 7.71 -15.22 -9.28
CA PHE A 96 7.58 -13.77 -9.42
C PHE A 96 8.82 -13.04 -8.89
N LEU A 97 9.30 -13.38 -7.69
CA LEU A 97 10.50 -12.79 -7.10
C LEU A 97 11.73 -12.97 -8.02
N ILE A 98 11.96 -14.18 -8.54
CA ILE A 98 13.07 -14.44 -9.47
C ILE A 98 12.96 -13.58 -10.74
N ARG A 99 11.76 -13.45 -11.31
CA ARG A 99 11.52 -12.60 -12.49
C ARG A 99 11.65 -11.10 -12.18
N MET A 100 11.28 -10.68 -10.98
CA MET A 100 11.39 -9.29 -10.56
C MET A 100 12.86 -8.88 -10.42
N LEU A 101 13.70 -9.75 -9.82
CA LEU A 101 15.11 -9.46 -9.58
C LEU A 101 15.93 -9.21 -10.86
N VAL A 102 15.51 -9.73 -12.02
CA VAL A 102 16.20 -9.49 -13.30
C VAL A 102 15.78 -8.21 -14.02
N THR A 103 14.70 -7.57 -13.56
CA THR A 103 14.24 -6.29 -14.12
C THR A 103 15.15 -5.14 -13.68
N LEU A 104 15.12 -4.00 -14.38
CA LEU A 104 15.89 -2.82 -13.96
C LEU A 104 15.60 -2.42 -12.49
N PRO A 105 14.34 -2.35 -12.03
CA PRO A 105 14.03 -2.16 -10.61
C PRO A 105 14.67 -3.20 -9.67
N GLY A 106 14.58 -4.48 -10.02
CA GLY A 106 15.21 -5.56 -9.26
C GLY A 106 16.72 -5.40 -9.17
N ARG A 107 17.35 -4.98 -10.28
CA ARG A 107 18.78 -4.70 -10.36
C ARG A 107 19.21 -3.47 -9.55
N ILE A 108 18.36 -2.45 -9.44
CA ILE A 108 18.60 -1.31 -8.54
C ILE A 108 18.52 -1.79 -7.08
N LEU A 109 17.51 -2.60 -6.76
CA LEU A 109 17.35 -3.17 -5.41
C LEU A 109 18.49 -4.12 -5.02
N THR A 110 19.08 -4.88 -5.95
CA THR A 110 20.25 -5.73 -5.69
C THR A 110 21.58 -4.96 -5.73
N GLY A 111 21.56 -3.71 -6.20
CA GLY A 111 22.75 -2.86 -6.31
C GLY A 111 23.61 -3.17 -7.54
N GLU A 112 22.98 -3.75 -8.57
CA GLU A 112 23.54 -4.10 -9.89
C GLU A 112 23.24 -3.05 -10.97
N ALA A 113 22.40 -2.05 -10.67
CA ALA A 113 22.09 -0.92 -11.54
C ALA A 113 22.00 0.36 -10.72
N ASP A 114 22.35 1.49 -11.35
CA ASP A 114 22.34 2.80 -10.73
C ASP A 114 20.92 3.24 -10.34
N ALA A 115 20.78 3.83 -9.15
CA ALA A 115 19.50 4.27 -8.60
C ALA A 115 19.05 5.66 -9.10
N GLY A 116 19.91 6.36 -9.86
CA GLY A 116 19.60 7.68 -10.41
C GLY A 116 19.46 8.76 -9.34
N ASP A 117 18.68 9.81 -9.65
CA ASP A 117 18.58 11.02 -8.82
C ASP A 117 17.40 11.02 -7.83
N ASP A 118 16.50 10.02 -7.85
CA ASP A 118 15.37 9.97 -6.92
C ASP A 118 15.86 9.61 -5.50
N PRO A 119 15.65 10.49 -4.49
CA PRO A 119 16.14 10.23 -3.13
C PRO A 119 15.55 8.98 -2.47
N VAL A 120 14.38 8.51 -2.89
CA VAL A 120 13.76 7.28 -2.39
C VAL A 120 14.47 6.07 -2.99
N ASP A 121 14.76 6.09 -4.28
CA ASP A 121 15.44 4.99 -4.96
C ASP A 121 16.89 4.85 -4.46
N GLN A 122 17.58 5.96 -4.19
CA GLN A 122 18.92 5.96 -3.56
C GLN A 122 18.92 5.31 -2.18
N ASN A 123 17.87 5.51 -1.38
CA ASN A 123 17.74 4.89 -0.05
C ASN A 123 17.47 3.38 -0.11
N LEU A 124 16.89 2.89 -1.21
CA LEU A 124 16.52 1.48 -1.41
C LEU A 124 17.58 0.71 -2.22
N HIS A 125 18.56 1.40 -2.80
CA HIS A 125 19.60 0.82 -3.64
C HIS A 125 20.44 -0.23 -2.88
N GLY A 126 20.57 -1.43 -3.47
CA GLY A 126 21.39 -2.50 -2.91
C GLY A 126 20.83 -3.18 -1.65
N VAL A 127 19.61 -2.84 -1.22
CA VAL A 127 18.97 -3.46 -0.04
C VAL A 127 18.84 -4.98 -0.20
N LEU A 128 18.66 -5.49 -1.43
CA LEU A 128 18.58 -6.91 -1.75
C LEU A 128 19.91 -7.55 -2.16
N ARG A 129 21.04 -6.84 -2.03
CA ARG A 129 22.37 -7.36 -2.38
C ARG A 129 22.72 -8.73 -1.75
N PRO A 130 22.34 -9.03 -0.48
CA PRO A 130 22.59 -10.37 0.09
C PRO A 130 21.84 -11.50 -0.63
N LEU A 131 20.69 -11.20 -1.23
CA LEU A 131 19.91 -12.16 -2.01
C LEU A 131 20.51 -12.37 -3.40
N ALA A 132 21.05 -11.31 -4.02
CA ALA A 132 21.77 -11.41 -5.30
C ALA A 132 22.97 -12.35 -5.19
N GLY A 133 23.79 -12.19 -4.15
CA GLY A 133 24.96 -13.03 -3.91
C GLY A 133 24.64 -14.50 -3.63
N ALA A 134 23.47 -14.77 -3.06
CA ALA A 134 22.96 -16.14 -2.98
C ALA A 134 22.67 -16.64 -4.40
N ILE A 135 21.85 -15.94 -5.18
CA ILE A 135 21.37 -16.35 -6.52
C ILE A 135 22.50 -16.54 -7.55
N THR A 136 23.63 -15.82 -7.43
CA THR A 136 24.68 -15.77 -8.45
C THR A 136 25.81 -16.81 -8.33
N THR A 137 25.81 -17.73 -7.34
CA THR A 137 26.90 -18.72 -7.20
C THR A 137 26.79 -19.95 -8.13
N GLY A 138 26.26 -19.77 -9.34
CA GLY A 138 26.39 -20.73 -10.44
C GLY A 138 27.44 -20.25 -11.42
N ASN A 139 28.45 -21.08 -11.70
CA ASN A 139 29.41 -20.80 -12.77
C ASN A 139 28.64 -20.74 -14.10
N ASP A 140 28.89 -19.68 -14.86
CA ASP A 140 28.17 -19.22 -16.07
C ASP A 140 26.76 -18.65 -15.83
N ASN A 141 26.50 -17.50 -16.46
CA ASN A 141 25.29 -16.66 -16.43
C ASN A 141 23.98 -17.39 -16.78
N VAL A 142 23.59 -18.39 -15.99
CA VAL A 142 22.33 -19.12 -16.09
C VAL A 142 21.63 -19.01 -14.75
N ILE A 143 20.65 -18.11 -14.69
CA ILE A 143 19.64 -18.08 -13.65
C ILE A 143 18.85 -19.38 -13.78
N GLY A 144 19.26 -20.43 -13.06
CA GLY A 144 18.67 -21.75 -13.22
C GLY A 144 19.21 -22.86 -12.30
N ALA A 145 20.38 -22.70 -11.68
CA ALA A 145 20.94 -23.73 -10.78
C ALA A 145 20.42 -23.64 -9.33
N PHE A 146 19.43 -22.78 -9.06
CA PHE A 146 19.00 -22.40 -7.70
C PHE A 146 17.94 -23.30 -7.05
N LEU A 147 17.90 -24.59 -7.40
CA LEU A 147 16.93 -25.51 -6.81
C LEU A 147 17.64 -26.60 -6.00
N ASN A 148 18.32 -26.19 -4.93
CA ASN A 148 18.41 -27.04 -3.75
C ASN A 148 17.31 -26.60 -2.76
N PRO A 149 16.20 -27.35 -2.64
CA PRO A 149 15.09 -27.05 -1.72
C PRO A 149 15.53 -26.82 -0.27
N PHE A 150 16.63 -27.45 0.16
CA PHE A 150 17.14 -27.31 1.52
C PHE A 150 17.90 -26.00 1.76
N GLN A 151 18.54 -25.42 0.74
CA GLN A 151 19.20 -24.11 0.86
C GLN A 151 18.20 -22.96 0.78
N THR A 152 17.15 -23.10 -0.04
CA THR A 152 16.02 -22.17 -0.11
C THR A 152 15.29 -22.08 1.24
N LEU A 153 15.09 -23.21 1.94
CA LEU A 153 14.50 -23.24 3.28
C LEU A 153 15.39 -22.56 4.35
N PHE A 154 16.72 -22.62 4.20
CA PHE A 154 17.66 -22.00 5.12
C PHE A 154 17.83 -20.48 4.89
N ALA A 155 17.75 -20.02 3.62
CA ALA A 155 17.79 -18.61 3.25
C ALA A 155 16.43 -17.90 3.41
N LEU A 156 15.33 -18.66 3.50
CA LEU A 156 13.97 -18.14 3.64
C LEU A 156 13.84 -17.18 4.83
N ARG A 157 14.51 -17.47 5.95
CA ARG A 157 14.52 -16.60 7.12
C ARG A 157 15.17 -15.26 6.79
N SER A 158 16.33 -15.22 6.14
CA SER A 158 17.01 -13.96 5.79
C SER A 158 16.26 -13.14 4.73
N VAL A 159 15.53 -13.80 3.82
CA VAL A 159 14.62 -13.15 2.85
C VAL A 159 13.38 -12.57 3.56
N ILE A 160 12.84 -13.28 4.57
CA ILE A 160 11.81 -12.74 5.46
C ILE A 160 12.34 -11.54 6.24
N TRP A 161 13.58 -11.58 6.77
CA TRP A 161 14.21 -10.48 7.51
C TRP A 161 14.48 -9.24 6.65
N LEU A 162 14.67 -9.42 5.35
CA LEU A 162 14.86 -8.37 4.36
C LEU A 162 13.54 -7.73 3.90
N ILE A 163 12.48 -8.54 3.77
CA ILE A 163 11.08 -8.06 3.75
C ILE A 163 10.74 -7.34 5.07
N PHE A 164 11.37 -7.75 6.18
CA PHE A 164 11.33 -7.11 7.50
C PHE A 164 12.20 -5.82 7.61
N ASP A 165 12.96 -5.46 6.59
CA ASP A 165 13.62 -4.14 6.47
C ASP A 165 12.92 -3.25 5.43
N ALA A 166 12.15 -3.82 4.49
CA ALA A 166 11.03 -3.12 3.88
C ALA A 166 9.94 -2.79 4.92
N VAL A 167 9.88 -3.55 6.03
CA VAL A 167 9.24 -3.16 7.30
C VAL A 167 9.93 -1.96 7.98
N LYS A 168 11.02 -1.37 7.49
CA LYS A 168 11.36 0.03 7.88
C LYS A 168 10.39 1.07 7.31
N PHE A 169 9.50 0.68 6.40
CA PHE A 169 8.24 1.39 6.19
C PHE A 169 7.34 1.41 7.45
N VAL A 170 7.46 0.39 8.31
CA VAL A 170 6.97 0.38 9.70
C VAL A 170 7.82 1.29 10.61
N ALA A 171 9.01 1.75 10.23
CA ALA A 171 9.84 2.59 11.11
C ALA A 171 9.27 3.99 11.36
N THR A 172 8.41 4.52 10.49
CA THR A 172 7.63 5.75 10.76
C THR A 172 6.29 5.43 11.42
N GLN A 173 5.79 4.20 11.25
CA GLN A 173 4.42 3.78 11.53
C GLN A 173 3.35 4.73 11.00
N ALA A 174 3.67 5.58 10.00
CA ALA A 174 2.76 6.62 9.52
C ALA A 174 1.41 6.06 9.05
N HIS A 175 1.43 4.88 8.42
CA HIS A 175 0.22 4.14 8.04
C HIS A 175 -0.71 3.78 9.22
N GLY A 176 -0.19 3.75 10.44
CA GLY A 176 -0.92 3.52 11.69
C GLY A 176 -1.30 4.80 12.45
N MET A 177 -0.97 5.99 11.94
CA MET A 177 -1.12 7.25 12.68
C MET A 177 -2.44 7.98 12.41
N TYR A 178 -3.34 7.42 11.60
CA TYR A 178 -4.58 8.10 11.19
C TYR A 178 -5.55 8.41 12.35
N ALA A 179 -5.43 7.73 13.48
CA ALA A 179 -6.17 8.02 14.71
C ALA A 179 -5.31 8.70 15.80
N ASP A 180 -4.03 8.96 15.55
CA ASP A 180 -3.12 9.51 16.56
C ASP A 180 -3.31 11.03 16.69
N PRO A 181 -3.61 11.57 17.89
CA PRO A 181 -3.76 13.02 18.10
C PRO A 181 -2.52 13.85 17.74
N ARG A 182 -1.33 13.24 17.72
CA ARG A 182 -0.08 13.90 17.27
C ARG A 182 -0.06 14.14 15.76
N PHE A 183 -0.94 13.48 15.01
CA PHE A 183 -1.11 13.59 13.56
C PHE A 183 -2.48 14.21 13.20
N ALA A 184 -2.89 15.23 13.96
CA ALA A 184 -4.14 15.95 13.75
C ALA A 184 -4.07 16.98 12.60
N LEU A 185 -3.87 16.49 11.38
CA LEU A 185 -3.54 17.32 10.21
C LEU A 185 -4.76 17.98 9.55
N TRP A 186 -5.99 17.54 9.86
CA TRP A 186 -7.20 17.98 9.15
C TRP A 186 -8.00 18.97 9.99
N GLY A 187 -7.54 20.23 10.00
CA GLY A 187 -8.16 21.28 10.81
C GLY A 187 -8.01 21.05 12.32
N GLY A 188 -6.89 20.45 12.73
CA GLY A 188 -6.64 20.07 14.12
C GLY A 188 -7.36 18.79 14.57
N MET A 189 -7.93 18.02 13.64
CA MET A 189 -8.54 16.72 13.88
C MET A 189 -7.67 15.58 13.35
N THR A 190 -7.75 14.42 13.99
CA THR A 190 -7.22 13.16 13.42
C THR A 190 -7.98 12.80 12.14
N ALA A 191 -7.44 11.90 11.31
CA ALA A 191 -8.14 11.47 10.10
C ALA A 191 -9.48 10.80 10.45
N VAL A 192 -9.49 10.00 11.51
CA VAL A 192 -10.69 9.31 11.99
C VAL A 192 -11.75 10.31 12.44
N ASP A 193 -11.39 11.31 13.25
CA ASP A 193 -12.34 12.32 13.73
C ASP A 193 -12.85 13.22 12.58
N HIS A 194 -11.96 13.59 11.66
CA HIS A 194 -12.33 14.36 10.48
C HIS A 194 -13.27 13.56 9.56
N ALA A 195 -13.01 12.27 9.35
CA ALA A 195 -13.89 11.37 8.60
C ALA A 195 -15.28 11.29 9.21
N THR A 196 -15.37 11.14 10.54
CA THR A 196 -16.65 11.16 11.27
C THR A 196 -17.39 12.49 11.03
N SER A 197 -16.69 13.63 11.13
CA SER A 197 -17.29 14.95 10.87
C SER A 197 -17.77 15.12 9.43
N VAL A 198 -16.98 14.66 8.46
CA VAL A 198 -17.36 14.66 7.04
C VAL A 198 -18.62 13.81 6.82
N ILE A 199 -18.67 12.58 7.32
CA ILE A 199 -19.84 11.71 7.15
C ILE A 199 -21.09 12.32 7.78
N ARG A 200 -21.00 12.91 8.98
CA ARG A 200 -22.14 13.59 9.62
C ARG A 200 -22.66 14.78 8.81
N ARG A 201 -21.78 15.49 8.08
CA ARG A 201 -22.17 16.61 7.19
C ARG A 201 -22.75 16.13 5.86
N THR A 202 -22.18 15.08 5.28
CA THR A 202 -22.60 14.54 3.98
C THR A 202 -23.91 13.75 4.07
N ALA A 203 -24.14 13.04 5.18
CA ALA A 203 -25.33 12.24 5.42
C ALA A 203 -25.95 12.55 6.80
N PRO A 204 -26.51 13.76 7.00
CA PRO A 204 -27.00 14.21 8.31
C PRO A 204 -28.21 13.42 8.82
N GLN A 205 -28.94 12.75 7.92
CA GLN A 205 -30.07 11.89 8.25
C GLN A 205 -29.66 10.43 8.52
N GLY A 206 -28.35 10.14 8.51
CA GLY A 206 -27.80 8.80 8.62
C GLY A 206 -27.56 8.13 7.26
N CYS A 207 -26.78 7.06 7.27
CA CYS A 207 -26.49 6.24 6.12
C CYS A 207 -26.13 4.81 6.55
N THR A 208 -26.20 3.86 5.60
CA THR A 208 -25.63 2.52 5.79
C THR A 208 -24.13 2.59 5.53
N LEU A 209 -23.34 2.15 6.51
CA LEU A 209 -21.88 2.06 6.36
C LEU A 209 -21.50 0.68 5.82
N PHE A 210 -20.75 0.67 4.71
CA PHE A 210 -20.09 -0.53 4.20
C PHE A 210 -18.62 -0.46 4.58
N LEU A 211 -18.22 -1.28 5.56
CA LEU A 211 -16.86 -1.31 6.08
C LEU A 211 -16.08 -2.42 5.36
N LEU A 212 -15.07 -2.05 4.59
CA LEU A 212 -14.30 -2.98 3.77
C LEU A 212 -12.87 -3.12 4.34
N PRO A 213 -12.61 -4.12 5.20
CA PRO A 213 -11.30 -4.34 5.78
C PRO A 213 -10.24 -4.76 4.76
N GLY A 214 -8.99 -4.67 5.17
CA GLY A 214 -7.87 -5.22 4.42
C GLY A 214 -7.89 -6.74 4.46
N THR A 215 -7.47 -7.40 3.36
CA THR A 215 -7.42 -8.87 3.30
C THR A 215 -6.23 -9.48 4.05
N TRP A 216 -5.33 -8.66 4.61
CA TRP A 216 -4.21 -9.13 5.41
C TRP A 216 -4.23 -8.49 6.79
N SER A 217 -4.53 -9.32 7.79
CA SER A 217 -4.81 -8.92 9.17
C SER A 217 -3.67 -8.15 9.86
N ASN A 218 -2.42 -8.43 9.49
CA ASN A 218 -1.27 -7.82 10.16
C ASN A 218 -1.13 -6.32 9.87
N TRP A 219 -1.77 -5.84 8.80
CA TRP A 219 -1.69 -4.46 8.33
C TRP A 219 -3.06 -3.76 8.35
N ASP A 220 -4.10 -4.43 8.84
CA ASP A 220 -5.41 -3.83 8.99
C ASP A 220 -5.49 -3.13 10.34
N GLN A 221 -5.43 -1.79 10.32
CA GLN A 221 -5.54 -0.95 11.50
C GLN A 221 -7.00 -0.68 11.89
N LEU A 222 -7.97 -1.15 11.10
CA LEU A 222 -9.39 -1.11 11.42
C LEU A 222 -9.97 0.30 11.65
N PHE A 223 -9.35 1.36 11.14
CA PHE A 223 -9.81 2.76 11.28
C PHE A 223 -11.27 2.96 10.80
N GLN A 224 -11.72 2.20 9.82
CA GLN A 224 -13.10 2.18 9.37
C GLN A 224 -14.09 1.79 10.48
N PHE A 225 -13.68 0.92 11.41
CA PHE A 225 -14.47 0.55 12.58
C PHE A 225 -14.39 1.62 13.68
N ASP A 226 -13.24 2.29 13.83
CA ASP A 226 -13.12 3.44 14.74
C ASP A 226 -14.03 4.61 14.33
N VAL A 227 -14.16 4.86 13.02
CA VAL A 227 -15.11 5.83 12.47
C VAL A 227 -16.54 5.38 12.76
N ALA A 228 -16.86 4.10 12.51
CA ALA A 228 -18.20 3.57 12.78
C ALA A 228 -18.58 3.68 14.26
N ALA A 229 -17.64 3.37 15.17
CA ALA A 229 -17.84 3.51 16.62
C ALA A 229 -18.12 4.97 17.02
N ARG A 230 -17.40 5.95 16.46
CA ARG A 230 -17.64 7.39 16.71
C ARG A 230 -18.93 7.93 16.07
N LEU A 231 -19.40 7.31 14.99
CA LEU A 231 -20.69 7.65 14.41
C LEU A 231 -21.85 7.13 15.26
N GLN A 232 -21.65 6.01 15.96
CA GLN A 232 -22.63 5.38 16.86
C GLN A 232 -22.57 5.96 18.28
N GLY A 233 -21.40 6.40 18.73
CA GLY A 233 -21.18 7.09 20.00
C GLY A 233 -21.54 8.57 19.90
N ALA A 234 -22.28 9.07 20.88
CA ALA A 234 -22.64 10.47 21.01
C ALA A 234 -21.46 11.30 21.55
#